data_AF-M9LDC9-F1
#
_entry.id   AF-M9LDC9-F1
#
_cell.length_a   1.000
_cell.length_b   1.000
_cell.length_c   1.000
_cell.angle_alpha   90.00
_cell.angle_beta   90.00
_cell.angle_gamma   90.00
#
_symmetry.space_group_name_H-M   'P 1'
#
loop_
_entity.id
_entity.type
_entity.pdbx_description
1 polymer ?
#
loop_
_entity_poly.entity_id
_entity_poly.type
_entity_poly.pdbx_seq_one_letter_code
_entity_poly.pdbx_strand_id
1 'polypeptide(L)'
;MDRQKLLFERLTEIKAYWVNTTSESLDDKADLIWSEVEDEYEILQKKLTSQEEREAYQKVVDEVIKGVMHSILVMIDGGDELADKILLDLTERDTNKSLSKQTALHEEFYSYLLEKEDE
;
A
#
# COMPACT_ATOMS: atom_id res chain seq x y z
N MET A 1 -11.56 -14.42 14.06
CA MET A 1 -10.45 -13.83 13.28
C MET A 1 -10.08 -12.54 13.97
N ASP A 2 -8.78 -12.33 14.21
CA ASP A 2 -8.30 -11.08 14.81
C ASP A 2 -8.70 -9.89 13.93
N ARG A 3 -9.29 -8.84 14.53
CA ARG A 3 -9.75 -7.65 13.80
C ARG A 3 -8.59 -6.89 13.16
N GLN A 4 -7.43 -6.90 13.81
CA GLN A 4 -6.22 -6.31 13.28
C GLN A 4 -5.73 -7.09 12.05
N LYS A 5 -5.80 -8.43 12.09
CA LYS A 5 -5.49 -9.26 10.92
C LYS A 5 -6.40 -8.97 9.72
N LEU A 6 -7.69 -8.73 9.94
CA LEU A 6 -8.61 -8.32 8.86
C LEU A 6 -8.22 -6.97 8.24
N LEU A 7 -7.76 -6.01 9.06
CA LEU A 7 -7.24 -4.74 8.56
C LEU A 7 -6.00 -4.99 7.70
N PHE A 8 -5.03 -5.79 8.17
CA PHE A 8 -3.80 -6.06 7.44
C PHE A 8 -4.03 -6.81 6.14
N GLU A 9 -4.92 -7.81 6.13
CA GLU A 9 -5.34 -8.51 4.92
C GLU A 9 -5.89 -7.51 3.89
N ARG A 10 -6.76 -6.58 4.32
CA ARG A 10 -7.29 -5.55 3.42
C ARG A 10 -6.25 -4.57 2.92
N LEU A 11 -5.31 -4.17 3.77
CA LEU A 11 -4.20 -3.32 3.38
C LEU A 11 -3.31 -4.01 2.32
N THR A 12 -3.02 -5.29 2.50
CA THR A 12 -2.27 -6.10 1.52
C THR A 12 -3.02 -6.23 0.19
N GLU A 13 -4.33 -6.48 0.22
CA GLU A 13 -5.16 -6.50 -1.00
C GLU A 13 -5.13 -5.16 -1.74
N ILE A 14 -5.23 -4.04 -1.01
CA ILE A 14 -5.16 -2.69 -1.61
C ILE A 14 -3.80 -2.45 -2.25
N LYS A 15 -2.70 -2.83 -1.57
CA LYS A 15 -1.34 -2.76 -2.15
C LYS A 15 -1.27 -3.57 -3.43
N ALA A 16 -1.66 -4.84 -3.37
CA ALA A 16 -1.59 -5.76 -4.51
C ALA A 16 -2.41 -5.25 -5.70
N TYR A 17 -3.61 -4.72 -5.44
CA TYR A 17 -4.44 -4.09 -6.46
C TYR A 17 -3.67 -2.98 -7.18
N TRP A 18 -3.14 -1.99 -6.45
CA TRP A 18 -2.47 -0.85 -7.07
C TRP A 18 -1.16 -1.23 -7.77
N VAL A 19 -0.37 -2.14 -7.19
CA VAL A 19 0.84 -2.67 -7.84
C VAL A 19 0.47 -3.37 -9.16
N ASN A 20 -0.56 -4.21 -9.17
CA ASN A 20 -1.00 -4.90 -10.38
C ASN A 20 -1.57 -3.93 -11.41
N THR A 21 -2.46 -3.01 -11.00
CA THR A 21 -3.04 -1.99 -11.89
C THR A 21 -1.95 -1.16 -12.57
N THR A 22 -0.90 -0.77 -11.84
CA THR A 22 0.20 0.00 -12.44
C THR A 22 1.02 -0.81 -13.44
N SER A 23 1.20 -2.11 -13.21
CA SER A 23 1.90 -3.03 -14.11
C SER A 23 1.08 -3.31 -15.37
N GLU A 24 -0.22 -3.60 -15.21
CA GLU A 24 -1.16 -3.79 -16.31
C GLU A 24 -1.29 -2.54 -17.17
N SER A 25 -1.16 -1.34 -16.56
CA SER A 25 -1.21 -0.07 -17.28
C SER A 25 0.01 0.20 -18.16
N LEU A 26 1.07 -0.62 -18.07
CA LEU A 26 2.21 -0.58 -19.00
C LEU A 26 1.98 -1.44 -20.25
N ASP A 27 0.85 -2.14 -20.35
CA ASP A 27 0.42 -2.77 -21.60
C ASP A 27 -0.03 -1.71 -22.62
N ASP A 28 0.33 -1.89 -23.88
CA ASP A 28 0.03 -0.93 -24.96
C ASP A 28 -1.47 -0.85 -25.30
N LYS A 29 -2.27 -1.77 -24.78
CA LYS A 29 -3.73 -1.82 -24.94
C LYS A 29 -4.49 -1.54 -23.64
N ALA A 30 -3.79 -1.14 -22.59
CA ALA A 30 -4.42 -0.86 -21.31
C ALA A 30 -5.45 0.28 -21.44
N ASP A 31 -6.59 0.11 -20.79
CA ASP A 31 -7.56 1.18 -20.61
C ASP A 31 -7.12 2.05 -19.42
N LEU A 32 -6.78 3.30 -19.69
CA LEU A 32 -6.21 4.23 -18.72
C LEU A 32 -7.23 5.23 -18.16
N ILE A 33 -8.54 5.07 -18.42
CA ILE A 33 -9.62 5.99 -18.00
C ILE A 33 -9.61 6.30 -16.48
N TRP A 34 -9.03 5.41 -15.67
CA TRP A 34 -8.93 5.58 -14.23
C TRP A 34 -7.85 6.59 -13.79
N SER A 35 -6.93 6.95 -14.69
CA SER A 35 -5.72 7.74 -14.41
C SER A 35 -5.88 9.18 -14.90
N GLU A 36 -5.41 10.14 -14.10
CA GLU A 36 -5.30 11.54 -14.53
C GLU A 36 -4.00 11.82 -15.32
N VAL A 37 -3.13 10.82 -15.47
CA VAL A 37 -1.77 10.91 -16.07
C VAL A 37 -1.59 9.93 -17.23
N GLU A 38 -2.58 9.83 -18.12
CA GLU A 38 -2.56 8.91 -19.27
C GLU A 38 -1.33 9.14 -20.17
N ASP A 39 -0.98 10.40 -20.44
CA ASP A 39 0.16 10.78 -21.29
C ASP A 39 1.50 10.23 -20.75
N GLU A 40 1.70 10.27 -19.43
CA GLU A 40 2.89 9.71 -18.78
C GLU A 40 2.95 8.19 -18.90
N TYR A 41 1.81 7.51 -18.76
CA TYR A 41 1.72 6.07 -18.99
C TYR A 41 2.08 5.73 -20.43
N GLU A 42 1.57 6.45 -21.42
CA GLU A 42 1.94 6.23 -22.82
C GLU A 42 3.45 6.38 -23.06
N ILE A 43 4.09 7.35 -22.39
CA ILE A 43 5.56 7.53 -22.47
C ILE A 43 6.27 6.31 -21.90
N LEU A 44 5.80 5.78 -20.76
CA LEU A 44 6.40 4.61 -20.11
C LEU A 44 6.15 3.33 -20.91
N GLN A 45 4.96 3.12 -21.46
CA GLN A 45 4.63 1.99 -22.35
C GLN A 45 5.59 1.89 -23.55
N LYS A 46 5.97 3.04 -24.13
CA LYS A 46 6.92 3.14 -25.25
C LYS A 46 8.38 2.85 -24.84
N LYS A 47 8.70 2.92 -23.54
CA LYS A 47 10.06 2.76 -23.00
C LYS A 47 10.29 1.42 -22.32
N LEU A 48 9.30 0.93 -21.58
CA LEU A 48 9.34 -0.32 -20.80
C LEU A 48 8.77 -1.45 -21.67
N THR A 49 9.59 -1.91 -22.61
CA THR A 49 9.16 -2.81 -23.69
C THR A 49 9.43 -4.28 -23.39
N SER A 50 10.36 -4.56 -22.49
CA SER A 50 10.69 -5.91 -22.04
C SER A 50 9.98 -6.27 -20.73
N GLN A 51 9.80 -7.58 -20.50
CA GLN A 51 9.26 -8.10 -19.25
C GLN A 51 10.14 -7.70 -18.05
N GLU A 52 11.46 -7.74 -18.21
CA GLU A 52 12.42 -7.38 -17.15
C GLU A 52 12.27 -5.91 -16.72
N GLU A 53 12.12 -4.98 -17.68
CA GLU A 53 11.91 -3.56 -17.39
C GLU A 53 10.59 -3.31 -16.65
N ARG A 54 9.53 -4.02 -17.03
CA ARG A 54 8.22 -3.93 -16.38
C ARG A 54 8.26 -4.49 -14.96
N GLU A 55 8.92 -5.62 -14.76
CA GLU A 55 9.14 -6.21 -13.43
C GLU A 55 9.98 -5.30 -12.53
N ALA A 56 11.02 -4.66 -13.08
CA ALA A 56 11.82 -3.68 -12.35
C ALA A 56 10.97 -2.48 -11.91
N TYR A 57 10.14 -1.93 -12.80
CA TYR A 57 9.20 -0.86 -12.47
C TYR A 57 8.20 -1.29 -11.39
N GLN A 58 7.60 -2.48 -11.53
CA GLN A 58 6.64 -3.01 -10.56
C GLN A 58 7.26 -3.15 -9.16
N LYS A 59 8.53 -3.58 -9.05
CA LYS A 59 9.25 -3.66 -7.77
C LYS A 59 9.44 -2.28 -7.13
N VAL A 60 9.79 -1.26 -7.94
CA VAL A 60 9.92 0.13 -7.45
C VAL A 60 8.57 0.65 -6.96
N VAL A 61 7.49 0.40 -7.70
CA VAL A 61 6.14 0.81 -7.28
C VAL A 61 5.72 0.12 -5.98
N ASP A 62 5.98 -1.18 -5.85
CA ASP A 62 5.69 -1.95 -4.63
C ASP A 62 6.45 -1.39 -3.42
N GLU A 63 7.74 -1.09 -3.57
CA GLU A 63 8.55 -0.47 -2.51
C GLU A 63 7.99 0.90 -2.09
N VAL A 64 7.66 1.76 -3.05
CA VAL A 64 7.12 3.10 -2.77
C VAL A 64 5.78 3.00 -2.04
N ILE A 65 4.88 2.11 -2.48
CA ILE A 65 3.59 1.90 -1.82
C ILE A 65 3.78 1.38 -0.39
N LYS A 66 4.70 0.42 -0.17
CA LYS A 66 5.06 -0.05 1.18
C LYS A 66 5.53 1.10 2.07
N GLY A 67 6.39 1.99 1.56
CA GLY A 67 6.87 3.17 2.29
C GLY A 67 5.75 4.15 2.65
N VAL A 68 4.81 4.40 1.73
CA VAL A 68 3.63 5.25 1.98
C VAL A 68 2.73 4.63 3.05
N MET A 69 2.41 3.34 2.93
CA MET A 69 1.57 2.64 3.91
C MET A 69 2.21 2.61 5.29
N HIS A 70 3.51 2.32 5.37
CA HIS A 70 4.28 2.40 6.61
C HIS A 70 4.16 3.78 7.25
N SER A 71 4.37 4.84 6.48
CA SER A 71 4.31 6.23 6.98
C SER A 71 2.91 6.57 7.52
N ILE A 72 1.84 6.13 6.84
CA ILE A 72 0.46 6.32 7.31
C ILE A 72 0.23 5.60 8.64
N LEU A 73 0.72 4.37 8.79
CA LEU A 73 0.57 3.61 10.03
C LEU A 73 1.39 4.23 11.17
N VAL A 74 2.61 4.69 10.91
CA VAL A 74 3.43 5.44 11.88
C VAL A 74 2.71 6.70 12.36
N MET A 75 2.10 7.46 11.45
CA MET A 75 1.29 8.63 11.81
C MET A 75 0.13 8.26 12.74
N ILE A 76 -0.55 7.13 12.48
CA ILE A 76 -1.65 6.65 13.34
C ILE A 76 -1.12 6.18 14.70
N ASP A 77 0.04 5.53 14.74
CA ASP A 77 0.70 5.10 15.97
C ASP A 77 1.28 6.29 16.78
N GLY A 78 1.25 7.50 16.23
CA GLY A 78 1.75 8.71 16.88
C GLY A 78 3.29 8.84 16.82
N GLY A 79 3.94 8.22 15.83
CA GLY A 79 5.39 8.26 15.64
C GLY A 79 5.89 9.40 14.75
N ASP A 80 5.03 10.35 14.37
CA ASP A 80 5.38 11.50 13.53
C ASP A 80 5.02 12.86 14.18
N GLU A 81 5.30 13.96 13.48
CA GLU A 81 5.05 15.33 13.96
C GLU A 81 3.55 15.67 14.15
N LEU A 82 2.62 14.87 13.61
CA LEU A 82 1.19 15.10 13.83
C LEU A 82 0.82 14.81 15.29
N ALA A 83 1.50 13.85 15.92
CA ALA A 83 1.28 13.42 17.30
C ALA A 83 1.41 14.57 18.33
N ASP A 84 2.25 15.56 18.03
CA ASP A 84 2.41 16.77 18.84
C ASP A 84 1.16 17.66 18.85
N LYS A 85 0.29 17.52 17.85
CA LYS A 85 -0.93 18.32 17.67
C LYS A 85 -2.18 17.51 18.01
N ILE A 86 -2.29 16.30 17.48
CA ILE A 86 -3.41 15.39 17.68
C ILE A 86 -2.91 13.94 17.66
N LEU A 87 -3.50 13.10 18.51
CA LEU A 87 -3.34 11.65 18.44
C LEU A 87 -4.57 11.05 17.77
N LEU A 88 -4.34 10.23 16.74
CA LEU A 88 -5.39 9.50 16.04
C LEU A 88 -5.55 8.11 16.66
N ASP A 89 -6.74 7.53 16.51
CA ASP A 89 -7.02 6.15 16.93
C ASP A 89 -7.93 5.48 15.89
N LEU A 90 -7.50 4.33 15.36
CA LEU A 90 -8.36 3.48 14.54
C LEU A 90 -9.27 2.64 15.44
N THR A 91 -10.57 2.93 15.40
CA THR A 91 -11.56 2.26 16.24
C THR A 91 -12.56 1.45 15.40
N GLU A 92 -12.79 0.17 15.74
CA GLU A 92 -13.88 -0.63 15.17
C GLU A 92 -15.21 -0.01 15.60
N ARG A 93 -16.02 0.41 14.63
CA ARG A 93 -17.27 1.14 14.89
C ARG A 93 -18.22 0.40 15.83
N ASP A 94 -18.40 -0.90 15.64
CA ASP A 94 -19.45 -1.66 16.32
C ASP A 94 -19.08 -2.00 17.77
N THR A 95 -17.81 -2.28 18.04
CA THR A 95 -17.34 -2.65 19.37
C THR A 95 -16.75 -1.47 20.14
N ASN A 96 -16.50 -0.35 19.45
CA ASN A 96 -15.75 0.81 19.93
C ASN A 96 -14.37 0.44 20.49
N LYS A 97 -13.80 -0.69 20.03
CA LYS A 97 -12.46 -1.13 20.41
C LYS A 97 -11.44 -0.51 19.48
N SER A 98 -10.41 0.06 20.08
CA SER A 98 -9.24 0.53 19.36
C SER A 98 -8.46 -0.66 18.79
N LEU A 99 -8.03 -0.49 17.54
CA LEU A 99 -7.09 -1.36 16.83
C LEU A 99 -5.65 -0.85 16.93
N SER A 100 -5.44 0.39 17.40
CA SER A 100 -4.11 1.03 17.50
C SER A 100 -3.54 1.06 18.93
N LYS A 101 -4.38 0.95 19.97
CA LYS A 101 -3.96 1.13 21.37
C LYS A 101 -3.12 0.01 21.97
N GLN A 102 -3.05 -1.16 21.33
CA GLN A 102 -2.42 -2.35 21.92
C GLN A 102 -1.11 -2.74 21.26
N THR A 103 -0.79 -2.21 20.08
CA THR A 103 0.39 -2.58 19.29
C THR A 103 0.82 -1.43 18.38
N ALA A 104 2.06 -1.47 17.91
CA ALA A 104 2.53 -0.60 16.84
C ALA A 104 2.03 -1.14 15.49
N LEU A 105 0.96 -0.54 14.95
CA LEU A 105 0.33 -0.98 13.69
C LEU A 105 1.34 -1.10 12.56
N HIS A 106 2.30 -0.18 12.46
CA HIS A 106 3.31 -0.20 11.41
C HIS A 106 4.24 -1.42 11.50
N GLU A 107 4.67 -1.82 12.70
CA GLU A 107 5.54 -2.99 12.90
C GLU A 107 4.78 -4.29 12.65
N GLU A 108 3.56 -4.39 13.17
CA GLU A 108 2.70 -5.57 13.03
C GLU A 108 2.28 -5.78 11.56
N PHE A 109 1.94 -4.71 10.84
CA PHE A 109 1.63 -4.80 9.41
C PHE A 109 2.85 -5.22 8.58
N TYR A 110 4.04 -4.69 8.90
CA TYR A 110 5.25 -5.04 8.16
C TYR A 110 5.64 -6.51 8.41
N SER A 111 5.48 -6.98 9.65
CA SER A 111 5.67 -8.39 10.01
C SER A 111 4.69 -9.28 9.24
N TYR A 112 3.42 -8.91 9.19
CA TYR A 112 2.40 -9.61 8.41
C TYR A 112 2.72 -9.65 6.91
N LEU A 113 3.23 -8.56 6.33
CA LEU A 113 3.65 -8.52 4.93
C LEU A 113 4.83 -9.47 4.66
N LEU A 114 5.84 -9.48 5.52
CA LEU A 114 7.00 -10.37 5.38
C LEU A 114 6.57 -11.84 5.40
N GLU A 115 5.70 -12.22 6.34
CA GLU A 115 5.14 -13.58 6.42
C GLU A 115 4.40 -13.98 5.13
N LYS A 116 3.76 -13.02 4.44
CA LYS A 116 2.99 -13.25 3.21
C LYS A 116 3.84 -13.27 1.95
N GLU A 117 4.96 -12.56 1.95
CA GLU A 117 5.87 -12.48 0.80
C GLU A 117 6.92 -13.62 0.81
N ASP A 118 7.16 -14.23 1.97
CA ASP A 118 8.01 -15.42 2.14
C ASP A 118 7.24 -16.77 1.93
N GLU A 119 5.91 -16.74 1.72
CA GLU A 119 5.04 -17.89 1.37
C GLU A 119 4.99 -18.16 -0.14
#